data_AF-A0A7C7JE62-F1
#
_entry.id   AF-A0A7C7JE62-F1
#
_cell.length_a   1.000
_cell.length_b   1.000
_cell.length_c   1.000
_cell.angle_alpha   90.00
_cell.angle_beta   90.00
_cell.angle_gamma   90.00
#
_symmetry.space_group_name_H-M   'P 1'
#
loop_
_entity.id
_entity.type
_entity.pdbx_description
1 polymer ?
#
loop_
_entity_poly.entity_id
_entity_poly.type
_entity_poly.pdbx_seq_one_letter_code
_entity_poly.pdbx_strand_id
1 'polypeptide(L)'
;LGQKGGKLSLGDNVLESLPLSHRVAMFDLTLTIAEGRNRLNASLEYNSDLFEAGTIVMMADHFQTLLRSIVADSAASVRELPLLTAENIHHLTEDINETETSYPAGCVHQLVEEQAGQRPDQVAVRFDGTTLTYGMLNKQANQLAFYLREQGVQVGSPVGVCQQRGFGMIVSVLAVLKAGGAYVALDPAYPNERLAYMIQDANVQWILMEEGLGACLSDTTVQRILVEKDWVDIGLCPQENLLPLATPDDLAYLLYTSGSTGQPKGVMMPHSVLNNLIRWQNSVQWHAHPIAAGDKTLQFASLNFDVSFQEIFSTLAAGGELLLIEESLRQEPASLLLTN
;
A
#
# COMPACT_ATOMS: atom_id res chain seq x y z
N LEU A 1 -1.09 25.48 -29.50
CA LEU A 1 -0.57 26.14 -30.74
C LEU A 1 0.73 25.46 -31.23
N GLY A 2 0.64 24.38 -32.02
CA GLY A 2 1.82 23.62 -32.52
C GLY A 2 1.97 23.57 -34.04
N GLN A 3 1.14 24.31 -34.78
CA GLN A 3 1.16 24.36 -36.24
C GLN A 3 1.38 25.79 -36.73
N LYS A 4 2.18 25.93 -37.78
CA LYS A 4 2.48 27.21 -38.43
C LYS A 4 1.17 27.88 -38.89
N GLY A 5 0.92 29.11 -38.42
CA GLY A 5 -0.30 29.86 -38.75
C GLY A 5 -1.53 29.56 -37.89
N GLY A 6 -1.38 28.82 -36.78
CA GLY A 6 -2.47 28.62 -35.82
C GLY A 6 -2.93 29.95 -35.21
N LYS A 7 -4.24 30.17 -35.15
CA LYS A 7 -4.88 31.36 -34.56
C LYS A 7 -5.78 30.97 -33.40
N LEU A 8 -5.74 31.73 -32.32
CA LEU A 8 -6.67 31.59 -31.19
C LEU A 8 -7.26 32.95 -30.83
N SER A 9 -8.59 33.06 -30.88
CA SER A 9 -9.29 34.30 -30.53
C SER A 9 -9.65 34.35 -29.04
N LEU A 10 -9.64 35.57 -28.51
CA LEU A 10 -9.62 35.89 -27.10
C LEU A 10 -10.47 37.13 -26.82
N GLY A 11 -11.79 37.00 -26.99
CA GLY A 11 -12.67 38.17 -27.12
C GLY A 11 -12.29 38.99 -28.35
N ASP A 12 -11.99 40.27 -28.17
CA ASP A 12 -11.53 41.16 -29.26
C ASP A 12 -10.05 40.96 -29.64
N ASN A 13 -9.30 40.12 -28.91
CA ASN A 13 -7.88 39.87 -29.16
C ASN A 13 -7.67 38.59 -29.98
N VAL A 14 -6.65 38.56 -30.83
CA VAL A 14 -6.30 37.39 -31.66
C VAL A 14 -4.81 37.04 -31.48
N LEU A 15 -4.55 35.81 -31.06
CA LEU A 15 -3.22 35.20 -31.04
C LEU A 15 -2.95 34.52 -32.39
N GLU A 16 -1.76 34.71 -32.95
CA GLU A 16 -1.33 34.09 -34.21
C GLU A 16 0.11 33.58 -34.09
N SER A 17 0.38 32.36 -34.54
CA SER A 17 1.72 31.78 -34.55
C SER A 17 2.63 32.45 -35.60
N LEU A 18 3.76 32.99 -35.17
CA LEU A 18 4.80 33.59 -36.03
C LEU A 18 5.99 32.64 -36.22
N PRO A 19 6.61 32.58 -37.41
CA PRO A 19 7.81 31.77 -37.65
C PRO A 19 9.02 32.38 -36.92
N LEU A 20 9.78 31.53 -36.20
CA LEU A 20 11.05 31.91 -35.58
C LEU A 20 12.20 31.95 -36.60
N SER A 21 13.04 32.99 -36.52
CA SER A 21 14.17 33.24 -37.44
C SER A 21 15.44 32.46 -37.08
N HIS A 22 15.55 31.96 -35.84
CA HIS A 22 16.75 31.31 -35.30
C HIS A 22 16.41 29.94 -34.69
N ARG A 23 17.36 28.99 -34.76
CA ARG A 23 17.23 27.59 -34.27
C ARG A 23 18.21 27.25 -33.12
N VAL A 24 18.73 28.26 -32.43
CA VAL A 24 19.69 28.08 -31.33
C VAL A 24 19.08 28.69 -30.09
N ALA A 25 18.81 27.85 -29.08
CA ALA A 25 18.36 28.31 -27.76
C ALA A 25 19.58 28.78 -26.96
N MET A 26 19.58 30.03 -26.51
CA MET A 26 20.68 30.57 -25.67
C MET A 26 20.49 30.34 -24.18
N PHE A 27 19.24 30.06 -23.77
CA PHE A 27 18.83 29.74 -22.41
C PHE A 27 17.85 28.56 -22.44
N ASP A 28 17.55 27.99 -21.29
CA ASP A 28 16.63 26.85 -21.19
C ASP A 28 15.24 27.17 -21.75
N LEU A 29 14.69 28.33 -21.37
CA LEU A 29 13.41 28.84 -21.85
C LEU A 29 13.44 30.37 -21.88
N THR A 30 13.09 30.97 -23.01
CA THR A 30 12.98 32.42 -23.20
C THR A 30 11.59 32.77 -23.71
N LEU A 31 10.86 33.57 -22.93
CA LEU A 31 9.62 34.20 -23.36
C LEU A 31 9.92 35.65 -23.79
N THR A 32 9.73 35.93 -25.08
CA THR A 32 9.83 37.29 -25.62
C THR A 32 8.42 37.80 -25.91
N ILE A 33 8.06 38.95 -25.36
CA ILE A 33 6.79 39.63 -25.63
C ILE A 33 7.09 41.01 -26.23
N ALA A 34 6.45 41.31 -27.36
CA ALA A 34 6.57 42.59 -28.04
C ALA A 34 5.19 43.19 -28.34
N GLU A 35 5.03 44.49 -28.08
CA GLU A 35 3.82 45.22 -28.43
C GLU A 35 3.77 45.51 -29.95
N GLY A 36 2.65 45.16 -30.56
CA GLY A 36 2.30 45.54 -31.93
C GLY A 36 1.03 46.39 -31.95
N ARG A 37 0.60 46.82 -33.14
CA ARG A 37 -0.66 47.59 -33.29
C ARG A 37 -1.84 46.77 -32.78
N ASN A 38 -2.37 47.14 -31.61
CA ASN A 38 -3.49 46.52 -30.89
C ASN A 38 -3.30 45.01 -30.59
N ARG A 39 -2.06 44.55 -30.36
CA ARG A 39 -1.79 43.15 -29.97
C ARG A 39 -0.46 43.01 -29.24
N LEU A 40 -0.34 41.96 -28.43
CA LEU A 40 0.94 41.47 -27.91
C LEU A 40 1.38 40.26 -28.73
N ASN A 41 2.58 40.31 -29.28
CA ASN A 41 3.21 39.16 -29.93
C ASN A 41 4.12 38.48 -28.91
N ALA A 42 3.85 37.20 -28.61
CA ALA A 42 4.67 36.40 -27.72
C ALA A 42 5.34 35.26 -28.48
N SER A 43 6.61 34.99 -28.17
CA SER A 43 7.34 33.83 -28.67
C SER A 43 8.07 33.12 -27.54
N LEU A 44 7.97 31.79 -27.51
CA LEU A 44 8.72 30.93 -26.62
C LEU A 44 9.83 30.25 -27.41
N GLU A 45 11.07 30.54 -27.04
CA GLU A 45 12.27 29.82 -27.49
C GLU A 45 12.70 28.89 -26.35
N TYR A 46 13.03 27.64 -26.66
CA TYR A 46 13.35 26.63 -25.66
C TYR A 46 14.46 25.68 -26.12
N ASN A 47 15.21 25.16 -25.15
CA ASN A 47 16.19 24.13 -25.38
C ASN A 47 15.51 22.76 -25.62
N SER A 48 15.66 22.20 -26.82
CA SER A 48 15.04 20.92 -27.18
C SER A 48 15.65 19.71 -26.45
N ASP A 49 16.84 19.85 -25.86
CA ASP A 49 17.42 18.81 -25.01
C ASP A 49 16.72 18.75 -23.64
N LEU A 50 15.98 19.80 -23.26
CA LEU A 50 15.26 19.92 -21.98
C LEU A 50 13.74 19.86 -22.12
N PHE A 51 13.19 20.35 -23.24
CA PHE A 51 11.74 20.44 -23.43
C PHE A 51 11.29 19.81 -24.74
N GLU A 52 10.24 18.99 -24.62
CA GLU A 52 9.47 18.56 -25.77
C GLU A 52 8.54 19.67 -26.24
N ALA A 53 8.28 19.72 -27.55
CA ALA A 53 7.41 20.73 -28.15
C ALA A 53 5.99 20.73 -27.53
N GLY A 54 5.46 19.56 -27.16
CA GLY A 54 4.16 19.42 -26.51
C GLY A 54 4.10 20.13 -25.16
N THR A 55 5.15 20.02 -24.35
CA THR A 55 5.27 20.71 -23.05
C THR A 55 5.21 22.22 -23.21
N ILE A 56 5.91 22.77 -24.21
CA ILE A 56 5.93 24.21 -24.47
C ILE A 56 4.57 24.73 -24.94
N VAL A 57 3.86 23.93 -25.75
CA VAL A 57 2.48 24.25 -26.14
C VAL A 57 1.57 24.31 -24.92
N MET A 58 1.66 23.32 -24.03
CA MET A 58 0.88 23.30 -22.78
C MET A 58 1.18 24.51 -21.89
N MET A 59 2.47 24.84 -21.69
CA MET A 59 2.88 26.03 -20.94
C MET A 59 2.35 27.33 -21.56
N ALA A 60 2.32 27.43 -22.89
CA ALA A 60 1.75 28.58 -23.58
C ALA A 60 0.23 28.71 -23.37
N ASP A 61 -0.50 27.59 -23.32
CA ASP A 61 -1.95 27.59 -23.06
C ASP A 61 -2.25 27.93 -21.60
N HIS A 62 -1.41 27.48 -20.66
CA HIS A 62 -1.45 27.90 -19.24
C HIS A 62 -1.18 29.40 -19.08
N PHE A 63 -0.14 29.92 -19.73
CA PHE A 63 0.19 31.34 -19.69
C PHE A 63 -0.95 32.20 -20.23
N GLN A 64 -1.61 31.74 -21.31
CA GLN A 64 -2.80 32.42 -21.83
C GLN A 64 -3.97 32.40 -20.84
N THR A 65 -4.17 31.30 -20.12
CA THR A 65 -5.22 31.20 -19.09
C THR A 65 -4.97 32.21 -17.97
N LEU A 66 -3.72 32.28 -17.50
CA LEU A 66 -3.30 33.26 -16.51
C LEU A 66 -3.55 34.72 -16.98
N LEU A 67 -3.11 35.05 -18.20
CA LEU A 67 -3.31 36.39 -18.77
C LEU A 67 -4.79 36.75 -18.90
N ARG A 68 -5.64 35.81 -19.32
CA ARG A 68 -7.10 36.00 -19.40
C ARG A 68 -7.68 36.36 -18.04
N SER A 69 -7.28 35.64 -17.00
CA SER A 69 -7.78 35.84 -15.65
C SER A 69 -7.34 37.18 -15.05
N ILE A 70 -6.10 37.61 -15.30
CA ILE A 70 -5.61 38.93 -14.89
C ILE A 70 -6.43 40.06 -15.53
N VAL A 71 -6.75 39.92 -16.81
CA VAL A 71 -7.54 40.92 -17.54
C VAL A 71 -9.00 40.95 -17.07
N ALA A 72 -9.57 39.78 -16.74
CA ALA A 72 -10.95 39.66 -16.26
C ALA A 72 -11.13 40.27 -14.87
N ASP A 73 -10.14 40.11 -13.98
CA ASP A 73 -10.14 40.72 -12.65
C ASP A 73 -8.72 41.15 -12.23
N SER A 74 -8.40 42.41 -12.49
CA SER A 74 -7.10 42.99 -12.15
C SER A 74 -6.87 43.19 -10.64
N ALA A 75 -7.92 43.09 -9.82
CA ALA A 75 -7.83 43.21 -8.37
C ALA A 75 -7.65 41.85 -7.67
N ALA A 76 -7.81 40.74 -8.41
CA ALA A 76 -7.63 39.39 -7.88
C ALA A 76 -6.22 39.18 -7.34
N SER A 77 -6.12 38.40 -6.26
CA SER A 77 -4.83 37.99 -5.69
C SER A 77 -4.10 37.09 -6.67
N VAL A 78 -2.78 37.29 -6.83
CA VAL A 78 -1.93 36.44 -7.69
C VAL A 78 -2.04 34.95 -7.33
N ARG A 79 -2.29 34.63 -6.04
CA ARG A 79 -2.47 33.25 -5.56
C ARG A 79 -3.75 32.58 -6.08
N GLU A 80 -4.74 33.35 -6.47
CA GLU A 80 -6.08 32.86 -6.86
C GLU A 80 -6.25 32.75 -8.37
N LEU A 81 -5.28 33.27 -9.14
CA LEU A 81 -5.34 33.22 -10.60
C LEU A 81 -5.09 31.78 -11.11
N PRO A 82 -5.99 31.23 -11.94
CA PRO A 82 -5.82 29.89 -12.47
C PRO A 82 -4.69 29.86 -13.51
N LEU A 83 -3.83 28.85 -13.39
CA LEU A 83 -2.81 28.54 -14.38
C LEU A 83 -3.27 27.43 -15.35
N LEU A 84 -3.94 26.41 -14.82
CA LEU A 84 -4.41 25.27 -15.59
C LEU A 84 -5.64 25.64 -16.42
N THR A 85 -5.73 25.08 -17.63
CA THR A 85 -6.96 25.17 -18.42
C THR A 85 -8.08 24.36 -17.78
N ALA A 86 -9.33 24.66 -18.14
CA ALA A 86 -10.47 23.85 -17.70
C ALA A 86 -10.35 22.37 -18.13
N GLU A 87 -9.77 22.11 -19.30
CA GLU A 87 -9.48 20.76 -19.80
C GLU A 87 -8.44 20.06 -18.93
N ASN A 88 -7.37 20.75 -18.51
CA ASN A 88 -6.39 20.15 -17.61
C ASN A 88 -6.97 19.85 -16.23
N ILE A 89 -7.81 20.74 -15.71
CA ILE A 89 -8.50 20.48 -14.43
C ILE A 89 -9.39 19.25 -14.58
N HIS A 90 -10.23 19.19 -15.61
CA HIS A 90 -11.09 18.03 -15.87
C HIS A 90 -10.29 16.74 -16.00
N HIS A 91 -9.17 16.77 -16.73
CA HIS A 91 -8.31 15.60 -16.86
C HIS A 91 -7.74 15.13 -15.52
N LEU A 92 -7.27 16.07 -14.68
CA LEU A 92 -6.66 15.75 -13.39
C LEU A 92 -7.67 15.40 -12.29
N THR A 93 -8.91 15.88 -12.38
CA THR A 93 -9.94 15.64 -11.35
C THR A 93 -10.90 14.53 -11.73
N GLU A 94 -11.19 14.33 -13.02
CA GLU A 94 -12.14 13.34 -13.52
C GLU A 94 -11.41 12.20 -14.24
N ASP A 95 -10.81 12.45 -15.41
CA ASP A 95 -10.35 11.39 -16.32
C ASP A 95 -9.38 10.39 -15.65
N ILE A 96 -8.38 10.89 -14.92
CA ILE A 96 -7.38 10.02 -14.25
C ILE A 96 -7.88 9.45 -12.91
N ASN A 97 -8.96 9.99 -12.37
CA ASN A 97 -9.56 9.53 -11.11
C ASN A 97 -10.82 8.68 -11.33
N GLU A 98 -11.16 8.35 -12.58
CA GLU A 98 -12.22 7.41 -12.94
C GLU A 98 -11.81 5.95 -12.63
N THR A 99 -11.48 5.70 -11.36
CA THR A 99 -11.03 4.42 -10.83
C THR A 99 -12.11 3.72 -9.99
N GLU A 100 -13.36 4.19 -10.08
CA GLU A 100 -14.47 3.60 -9.34
C GLU A 100 -14.69 2.16 -9.80
N THR A 101 -14.53 1.21 -8.87
CA THR A 101 -14.82 -0.21 -9.10
C THR A 101 -15.44 -0.80 -7.84
N SER A 102 -16.53 -1.53 -8.02
CA SER A 102 -17.24 -2.15 -6.90
C SER A 102 -16.62 -3.49 -6.53
N TYR A 103 -16.11 -3.59 -5.30
CA TYR A 103 -15.66 -4.84 -4.70
C TYR A 103 -16.54 -5.22 -3.50
N PRO A 104 -16.82 -6.52 -3.28
CA PRO A 104 -17.53 -6.96 -2.08
C PRO A 104 -16.78 -6.55 -0.81
N ALA A 105 -17.49 -5.88 0.11
CA ALA A 105 -16.97 -5.57 1.44
C ALA A 105 -16.76 -6.85 2.26
N GLY A 106 -15.74 -6.85 3.12
CA GLY A 106 -15.42 -7.98 3.97
C GLY A 106 -14.10 -7.80 4.70
N CYS A 107 -13.82 -8.71 5.63
CA CYS A 107 -12.53 -8.78 6.29
C CYS A 107 -11.57 -9.64 5.50
N VAL A 108 -10.31 -9.22 5.40
CA VAL A 108 -9.30 -9.88 4.55
C VAL A 108 -9.04 -11.36 4.91
N HIS A 109 -9.21 -11.75 6.18
CA HIS A 109 -9.08 -13.15 6.60
C HIS A 109 -10.19 -14.05 6.02
N GLN A 110 -11.36 -13.49 5.70
CA GLN A 110 -12.46 -14.22 5.08
C GLN A 110 -12.13 -14.67 3.66
N LEU A 111 -11.27 -13.92 2.94
CA LEU A 111 -10.76 -14.33 1.63
C LEU A 111 -9.97 -15.64 1.72
N VAL A 112 -9.21 -15.81 2.81
CA VAL A 112 -8.42 -17.02 3.06
C VAL A 112 -9.33 -18.18 3.50
N GLU A 113 -10.39 -17.89 4.25
CA GLU A 113 -11.42 -18.88 4.61
C GLU A 113 -12.16 -19.41 3.38
N GLU A 114 -12.52 -18.54 2.44
CA GLU A 114 -13.12 -18.91 1.16
C GLU A 114 -12.22 -19.88 0.40
N GLN A 115 -10.91 -19.60 0.33
CA GLN A 115 -9.96 -20.51 -0.30
C GLN A 115 -9.81 -21.82 0.48
N ALA A 116 -9.76 -21.79 1.81
CA ALA A 116 -9.69 -23.02 2.60
C ALA A 116 -10.91 -23.93 2.43
N GLY A 117 -12.10 -23.37 2.21
CA GLY A 117 -13.30 -24.13 1.87
C GLY A 117 -13.28 -24.72 0.45
N GLN A 118 -12.77 -23.98 -0.53
CA GLN A 118 -12.76 -24.41 -1.93
C GLN A 118 -11.64 -25.42 -2.25
N ARG A 119 -10.49 -25.30 -1.59
CA ARG A 119 -9.25 -26.02 -1.94
C ARG A 119 -8.45 -26.42 -0.69
N PRO A 120 -9.04 -27.20 0.23
CA PRO A 120 -8.43 -27.54 1.53
C PRO A 120 -7.11 -28.31 1.42
N ASP A 121 -6.92 -29.09 0.35
CA ASP A 121 -5.74 -29.95 0.14
C ASP A 121 -4.63 -29.26 -0.67
N GLN A 122 -4.87 -28.05 -1.18
CA GLN A 122 -3.85 -27.29 -1.91
C GLN A 122 -2.84 -26.66 -0.94
N VAL A 123 -1.57 -26.62 -1.33
CA VAL A 123 -0.51 -25.95 -0.56
C VAL A 123 -0.77 -24.46 -0.50
N ALA A 124 -0.82 -23.90 0.72
CA ALA A 124 -0.96 -22.48 0.98
C ALA A 124 0.39 -21.84 1.30
N VAL A 125 1.22 -22.53 2.10
CA VAL A 125 2.50 -22.00 2.57
C VAL A 125 3.56 -23.10 2.48
N ARG A 126 4.74 -22.75 1.96
CA ARG A 126 5.93 -23.60 1.97
C ARG A 126 7.04 -22.94 2.76
N PHE A 127 7.71 -23.72 3.60
CA PHE A 127 8.86 -23.26 4.36
C PHE A 127 9.80 -24.43 4.64
N ASP A 128 11.10 -24.23 4.41
CA ASP A 128 12.15 -25.23 4.70
C ASP A 128 11.81 -26.66 4.23
N GLY A 129 11.43 -26.81 2.95
CA GLY A 129 11.07 -28.11 2.37
C GLY A 129 9.74 -28.73 2.86
N THR A 130 9.10 -28.12 3.85
CA THR A 130 7.79 -28.53 4.39
C THR A 130 6.66 -27.64 3.88
N THR A 131 5.42 -28.10 4.04
CA THR A 131 4.23 -27.39 3.52
C THR A 131 3.07 -27.41 4.49
N LEU A 132 2.31 -26.32 4.51
CA LEU A 132 0.95 -26.26 5.05
C LEU A 132 -0.07 -26.10 3.92
N THR A 133 -1.11 -26.92 3.94
CA THR A 133 -2.26 -26.74 3.04
C THR A 133 -3.19 -25.64 3.54
N TYR A 134 -4.06 -25.13 2.67
CA TYR A 134 -5.09 -24.16 3.06
C TYR A 134 -5.98 -24.67 4.20
N GLY A 135 -6.37 -25.95 4.14
CA GLY A 135 -7.16 -26.58 5.19
C GLY A 135 -6.42 -26.66 6.53
N MET A 136 -5.13 -27.02 6.51
CA MET A 136 -4.32 -27.05 7.73
C MET A 136 -4.10 -25.65 8.30
N LEU A 137 -3.73 -24.68 7.45
CA LEU A 137 -3.51 -23.30 7.84
C LEU A 137 -4.76 -22.70 8.49
N ASN A 138 -5.92 -22.88 7.86
CA ASN A 138 -7.16 -22.33 8.38
C ASN A 138 -7.56 -22.96 9.72
N LYS A 139 -7.43 -24.29 9.86
CA LYS A 139 -7.71 -24.98 11.13
C LYS A 139 -6.79 -24.52 12.25
N GLN A 140 -5.48 -24.44 12.00
CA GLN A 140 -4.51 -23.96 12.99
C GLN A 140 -4.79 -22.51 13.40
N ALA A 141 -5.12 -21.65 12.43
CA ALA A 141 -5.49 -20.26 12.70
C ALA A 141 -6.82 -20.16 13.48
N ASN A 142 -7.80 -21.02 13.20
CA ASN A 142 -9.07 -21.06 13.93
C ASN A 142 -8.84 -21.46 15.40
N GLN A 143 -8.04 -22.50 15.64
CA GLN A 143 -7.70 -22.95 16.98
C GLN A 143 -7.04 -21.85 17.81
N LEU A 144 -6.02 -21.20 17.25
CA LEU A 144 -5.36 -20.08 17.90
C LEU A 144 -6.30 -18.87 18.08
N ALA A 145 -7.20 -18.60 17.13
CA ALA A 145 -8.19 -17.53 17.26
C ALA A 145 -9.20 -17.78 18.38
N PHE A 146 -9.66 -19.03 18.56
CA PHE A 146 -10.53 -19.40 19.68
C PHE A 146 -9.79 -19.21 21.00
N TYR A 147 -8.56 -19.71 21.10
CA TYR A 147 -7.73 -19.52 22.28
C TYR A 147 -7.53 -18.03 22.60
N LEU A 148 -7.22 -17.19 21.61
CA LEU A 148 -7.10 -15.74 21.79
C LEU A 148 -8.39 -15.10 22.34
N ARG A 149 -9.56 -15.50 21.85
CA ARG A 149 -10.85 -15.03 22.39
C ARG A 149 -11.05 -15.48 23.85
N GLU A 150 -10.64 -16.70 24.20
CA GLU A 150 -10.67 -17.19 25.59
C GLU A 150 -9.70 -16.42 26.51
N GLN A 151 -8.56 -15.97 25.98
CA GLN A 151 -7.62 -15.09 26.69
C GLN A 151 -8.12 -13.63 26.79
N GLY A 152 -9.27 -13.30 26.19
CA GLY A 152 -9.92 -12.00 26.30
C GLY A 152 -9.68 -11.03 25.16
N VAL A 153 -9.10 -11.48 24.03
CA VAL A 153 -9.00 -10.64 22.82
C VAL A 153 -10.39 -10.29 22.32
N GLN A 154 -10.64 -8.99 22.19
CA GLN A 154 -11.89 -8.41 21.68
C GLN A 154 -11.68 -7.77 20.30
N VAL A 155 -12.78 -7.40 19.64
CA VAL A 155 -12.73 -6.67 18.37
C VAL A 155 -11.87 -5.40 18.50
N GLY A 156 -10.95 -5.20 17.56
CA GLY A 156 -10.02 -4.07 17.56
C GLY A 156 -8.87 -4.15 18.55
N SER A 157 -8.76 -5.23 19.33
CA SER A 157 -7.66 -5.40 20.29
C SER A 157 -6.31 -5.53 19.56
N PRO A 158 -5.30 -4.73 19.92
CA PRO A 158 -3.96 -4.86 19.35
C PRO A 158 -3.23 -6.05 19.96
N VAL A 159 -2.79 -6.98 19.11
CA VAL A 159 -2.05 -8.19 19.50
C VAL A 159 -0.67 -8.16 18.84
N GLY A 160 0.38 -8.17 19.65
CA GLY A 160 1.75 -8.21 19.15
C GLY A 160 2.08 -9.56 18.51
N VAL A 161 2.71 -9.54 17.34
CA VAL A 161 3.26 -10.73 16.68
C VAL A 161 4.78 -10.57 16.65
N CYS A 162 5.46 -11.30 17.54
CA CYS A 162 6.90 -11.27 17.75
C CYS A 162 7.50 -12.66 17.46
N GLN A 163 7.53 -13.03 16.19
CA GLN A 163 7.93 -14.36 15.72
C GLN A 163 8.91 -14.25 14.55
N GLN A 164 9.69 -15.31 14.34
CA GLN A 164 10.53 -15.40 13.15
C GLN A 164 9.69 -15.82 11.94
N ARG A 165 10.31 -15.75 10.75
CA ARG A 165 9.68 -16.25 9.52
C ARG A 165 9.44 -17.74 9.65
N GLY A 166 8.19 -18.15 9.45
CA GLY A 166 7.80 -19.54 9.49
C GLY A 166 6.28 -19.69 9.50
N PHE A 167 5.81 -20.93 9.65
CA PHE A 167 4.38 -21.20 9.71
C PHE A 167 3.69 -20.52 10.89
N GLY A 168 4.36 -20.49 12.06
CA GLY A 168 3.83 -19.85 13.26
C GLY A 168 3.44 -18.38 13.00
N MET A 169 4.29 -17.62 12.30
CA MET A 169 4.01 -16.23 11.94
C MET A 169 2.73 -16.07 11.12
N ILE A 170 2.55 -16.89 10.07
CA ILE A 170 1.37 -16.80 9.19
C ILE A 170 0.10 -17.25 9.93
N VAL A 171 0.20 -18.31 10.74
CA VAL A 171 -0.90 -18.78 11.60
C VAL A 171 -1.30 -17.70 12.59
N SER A 172 -0.35 -17.06 13.26
CA SER A 172 -0.57 -15.97 14.22
C SER A 172 -1.25 -14.77 13.59
N VAL A 173 -0.76 -14.30 12.43
CA VAL A 173 -1.38 -13.18 11.70
C VAL A 173 -2.83 -13.50 11.39
N LEU A 174 -3.13 -14.67 10.82
CA LEU A 174 -4.51 -15.05 10.51
C LEU A 174 -5.37 -15.23 11.77
N ALA A 175 -4.82 -15.80 12.83
CA ALA A 175 -5.52 -16.04 14.07
C ALA A 175 -5.93 -14.74 14.77
N VAL A 176 -5.05 -13.73 14.80
CA VAL A 176 -5.37 -12.41 15.35
C VAL A 176 -6.55 -11.78 14.61
N LEU A 177 -6.51 -11.80 13.27
CA LEU A 177 -7.59 -11.25 12.44
C LEU A 177 -8.91 -12.00 12.66
N LYS A 178 -8.87 -13.33 12.74
CA LYS A 178 -10.04 -14.19 13.01
C LYS A 178 -10.60 -14.01 14.42
N ALA A 179 -9.74 -13.73 15.41
CA ALA A 179 -10.15 -13.38 16.76
C ALA A 179 -10.89 -12.03 16.79
N GLY A 180 -10.68 -11.19 15.77
CA GLY A 180 -11.22 -9.83 15.63
C GLY A 180 -10.23 -8.75 16.05
N GLY A 181 -9.02 -9.13 16.43
CA GLY A 181 -7.96 -8.19 16.79
C GLY A 181 -7.20 -7.65 15.58
N ALA A 182 -6.34 -6.67 15.84
CA ALA A 182 -5.41 -6.11 14.88
C ALA A 182 -3.98 -6.53 15.24
N TYR A 183 -3.23 -7.07 14.30
CA TYR A 183 -1.85 -7.47 14.62
C TYR A 183 -0.92 -6.27 14.64
N VAL A 184 0.01 -6.25 15.59
CA VAL A 184 1.12 -5.31 15.67
C VAL A 184 2.39 -6.10 15.37
N ALA A 185 3.03 -5.83 14.24
CA ALA A 185 4.29 -6.48 13.92
C ALA A 185 5.39 -6.00 14.87
N LEU A 186 6.05 -6.94 15.55
CA LEU A 186 7.15 -6.67 16.49
C LEU A 186 8.38 -7.43 16.01
N ASP A 187 9.34 -6.75 15.39
CA ASP A 187 10.59 -7.38 14.95
C ASP A 187 11.45 -7.79 16.16
N PRO A 188 11.74 -9.10 16.35
CA PRO A 188 12.61 -9.53 17.45
C PRO A 188 14.04 -8.96 17.36
N ALA A 189 14.48 -8.49 16.19
CA ALA A 189 15.78 -7.87 15.99
C ALA A 189 15.83 -6.39 16.42
N TYR A 190 14.69 -5.76 16.73
CA TYR A 190 14.67 -4.37 17.18
C TYR A 190 15.21 -4.22 18.60
N PRO A 191 15.83 -3.06 18.92
CA PRO A 191 16.21 -2.74 20.29
C PRO A 191 15.01 -2.80 21.25
N ASN A 192 15.24 -3.29 22.47
CA ASN A 192 14.17 -3.48 23.46
C ASN A 192 13.40 -2.20 23.78
N GLU A 193 14.09 -1.06 23.85
CA GLU A 193 13.46 0.24 24.09
C GLU A 193 12.44 0.58 22.98
N ARG A 194 12.75 0.22 21.74
CA ARG A 194 11.85 0.43 20.60
C ARG A 194 10.63 -0.49 20.68
N LEU A 195 10.84 -1.77 21.01
CA LEU A 195 9.74 -2.72 21.19
C LEU A 195 8.83 -2.33 22.36
N ALA A 196 9.42 -1.94 23.50
CA ALA A 196 8.69 -1.46 24.68
C ALA A 196 7.85 -0.22 24.35
N TYR A 197 8.43 0.74 23.62
CA TYR A 197 7.68 1.90 23.13
C TYR A 197 6.49 1.50 22.25
N MET A 198 6.71 0.63 21.25
CA MET A 198 5.64 0.19 20.34
C MET A 198 4.52 -0.55 21.10
N ILE A 199 4.88 -1.41 22.05
CA ILE A 199 3.94 -2.13 22.92
C ILE A 199 3.10 -1.15 23.75
N GLN A 200 3.76 -0.14 24.35
CA GLN A 200 3.09 0.85 25.18
C GLN A 200 2.19 1.78 24.36
N ASP A 201 2.69 2.30 23.24
CA ASP A 201 1.97 3.25 22.37
C ASP A 201 0.74 2.59 21.72
N ALA A 202 0.86 1.34 21.27
CA ALA A 202 -0.27 0.57 20.75
C ALA A 202 -1.14 -0.05 21.85
N ASN A 203 -0.79 0.08 23.14
CA ASN A 203 -1.51 -0.54 24.27
C ASN A 203 -1.70 -2.07 24.09
N VAL A 204 -0.66 -2.76 23.65
CA VAL A 204 -0.67 -4.21 23.41
C VAL A 204 -0.79 -4.95 24.74
N GLN A 205 -1.78 -5.84 24.85
CA GLN A 205 -2.02 -6.68 26.04
C GLN A 205 -1.62 -8.14 25.85
N TRP A 206 -1.56 -8.61 24.60
CA TRP A 206 -1.14 -9.98 24.25
C TRP A 206 -0.02 -9.95 23.22
N ILE A 207 1.00 -10.78 23.41
CA ILE A 207 2.07 -10.99 22.43
C ILE A 207 2.17 -12.47 22.10
N LEU A 208 2.00 -12.80 20.82
CA LEU A 208 2.31 -14.09 20.24
C LEU A 208 3.81 -14.16 19.94
N MET A 209 4.48 -15.18 20.46
CA MET A 209 5.94 -15.30 20.36
C MET A 209 6.41 -16.76 20.33
N GLU A 210 7.66 -16.98 19.97
CA GLU A 210 8.34 -18.28 20.04
C GLU A 210 9.20 -18.38 21.30
N GLU A 211 9.52 -19.61 21.71
CA GLU A 211 10.41 -19.85 22.84
C GLU A 211 11.82 -19.34 22.56
N GLY A 212 12.46 -18.73 23.56
CA GLY A 212 13.80 -18.13 23.43
C GLY A 212 13.81 -16.70 22.88
N LEU A 213 12.78 -16.27 22.14
CA LEU A 213 12.62 -14.87 21.68
C LEU A 213 12.06 -13.97 22.78
N GLY A 214 12.69 -13.85 23.95
CA GLY A 214 11.97 -13.25 25.09
C GLY A 214 12.73 -12.77 26.31
N ALA A 215 14.06 -12.93 26.39
CA ALA A 215 14.83 -12.37 27.50
C ALA A 215 14.62 -10.84 27.64
N CYS A 216 14.31 -10.20 26.52
CA CYS A 216 14.25 -8.76 26.31
C CYS A 216 12.91 -8.08 26.59
N LEU A 217 11.82 -8.85 26.77
CA LEU A 217 10.48 -8.32 27.06
C LEU A 217 10.06 -8.54 28.52
N SER A 218 10.96 -9.07 29.35
CA SER A 218 10.74 -9.54 30.73
C SER A 218 10.00 -8.54 31.65
N ASP A 219 10.18 -7.24 31.45
CA ASP A 219 9.62 -6.19 32.31
C ASP A 219 8.21 -5.69 31.94
N THR A 220 7.53 -6.32 30.97
CA THR A 220 6.19 -5.91 30.55
C THR A 220 5.08 -6.68 31.28
N THR A 221 3.98 -6.00 31.65
CA THR A 221 2.75 -6.61 32.19
C THR A 221 1.90 -7.33 31.13
N VAL A 222 2.47 -7.55 29.95
CA VAL A 222 1.80 -8.05 28.76
C VAL A 222 1.74 -9.58 28.82
N GLN A 223 0.58 -10.15 28.50
CA GLN A 223 0.40 -11.58 28.47
C GLN A 223 1.13 -12.17 27.27
N ARG A 224 2.05 -13.10 27.53
CA ARG A 224 2.85 -13.76 26.51
C ARG A 224 2.27 -15.12 26.20
N ILE A 225 2.05 -15.39 24.93
CA ILE A 225 1.57 -16.67 24.42
C ILE A 225 2.69 -17.25 23.57
N LEU A 226 3.29 -18.32 24.08
CA LEU A 226 4.36 -19.06 23.42
C LEU A 226 3.71 -20.09 22.51
N VAL A 227 3.47 -19.74 21.25
CA VAL A 227 2.54 -20.46 20.35
C VAL A 227 2.83 -21.96 20.29
N GLU A 228 4.10 -22.37 20.21
CA GLU A 228 4.48 -23.79 20.14
C GLU A 228 4.28 -24.53 21.47
N LYS A 229 4.62 -23.88 22.59
CA LYS A 229 4.54 -24.46 23.93
C LYS A 229 3.08 -24.56 24.39
N ASP A 230 2.32 -23.51 24.15
CA ASP A 230 0.91 -23.40 24.50
C ASP A 230 0.03 -24.19 23.51
N TRP A 231 0.62 -24.79 22.47
CA TRP A 231 -0.09 -25.60 21.48
C TRP A 231 -0.81 -26.80 22.08
N VAL A 232 -0.36 -27.27 23.25
CA VAL A 232 -1.06 -28.32 24.01
C VAL A 232 -2.49 -27.94 24.36
N ASP A 233 -2.74 -26.66 24.65
CA ASP A 233 -4.06 -26.12 24.96
C ASP A 233 -4.74 -25.57 23.69
N ILE A 234 -4.01 -24.81 22.87
CA ILE A 234 -4.53 -24.26 21.61
C ILE A 234 -5.04 -25.38 20.69
N GLY A 235 -4.31 -26.49 20.59
CA GLY A 235 -4.67 -27.63 19.75
C GLY A 235 -5.96 -28.35 20.16
N LEU A 236 -6.50 -28.06 21.36
CA LEU A 236 -7.78 -28.57 21.85
C LEU A 236 -8.96 -27.67 21.47
N CYS A 237 -8.70 -26.44 21.04
CA CYS A 237 -9.75 -25.52 20.60
C CYS A 237 -10.43 -26.03 19.30
N PRO A 238 -11.66 -25.57 19.01
CA PRO A 238 -12.37 -25.96 17.79
C PRO A 238 -11.62 -25.56 16.51
N GLN A 239 -11.86 -26.30 15.44
CA GLN A 239 -11.14 -26.14 14.16
C GLN A 239 -11.99 -25.44 13.09
N GLU A 240 -13.29 -25.31 13.32
CA GLU A 240 -14.25 -24.66 12.44
C GLU A 240 -14.03 -23.14 12.41
N ASN A 241 -14.48 -22.49 11.34
CA ASN A 241 -14.41 -21.03 11.27
C ASN A 241 -15.24 -20.42 12.40
N LEU A 242 -14.66 -19.41 13.04
CA LEU A 242 -15.32 -18.66 14.09
C LEU A 242 -16.45 -17.84 13.49
N LEU A 243 -17.47 -17.55 14.30
CA LEU A 243 -18.42 -16.51 13.94
C LEU A 243 -17.66 -15.17 13.81
N PRO A 244 -17.83 -14.43 12.69
CA PRO A 244 -17.18 -13.14 12.50
C PRO A 244 -17.57 -12.18 13.63
N LEU A 245 -16.55 -11.55 14.23
CA LEU A 245 -16.75 -10.47 15.21
C LEU A 245 -16.32 -9.12 14.63
N ALA A 246 -15.23 -9.09 13.86
CA ALA A 246 -14.78 -7.89 13.18
C ALA A 246 -15.67 -7.54 11.98
N THR A 247 -15.81 -6.25 11.76
CA THR A 247 -16.42 -5.61 10.60
C THR A 247 -15.33 -5.06 9.67
N PRO A 248 -15.66 -4.71 8.42
CA PRO A 248 -14.68 -4.11 7.51
C PRO A 248 -14.04 -2.82 8.01
N ASP A 249 -14.68 -2.09 8.93
CA ASP A 249 -14.17 -0.83 9.47
C ASP A 249 -13.21 -1.04 10.66
N ASP A 250 -13.15 -2.26 11.20
CA ASP A 250 -12.20 -2.61 12.26
C ASP A 250 -10.78 -2.77 11.71
N LEU A 251 -9.81 -2.54 12.60
CA LEU A 251 -8.39 -2.60 12.27
C LEU A 251 -7.93 -4.03 11.99
N ALA A 252 -7.19 -4.22 10.91
CA ALA A 252 -6.49 -5.46 10.60
C ALA A 252 -5.06 -5.45 11.17
N TYR A 253 -4.37 -4.32 11.06
CA TYR A 253 -3.01 -4.18 11.59
C TYR A 253 -2.64 -2.77 12.02
N LEU A 254 -1.56 -2.70 12.80
CA LEU A 254 -0.81 -1.48 13.07
C LEU A 254 0.66 -1.70 12.69
N LEU A 255 1.19 -0.85 11.80
CA LEU A 255 2.60 -0.87 11.41
C LEU A 255 3.30 0.43 11.80
N TYR A 256 4.47 0.31 12.42
CA TYR A 256 5.23 1.46 12.88
C TYR A 256 6.23 1.94 11.84
N THR A 257 6.16 3.24 11.52
CA THR A 257 7.10 3.90 10.61
C THR A 257 8.05 4.83 11.37
N SER A 258 9.20 5.14 10.79
CA SER A 258 10.12 6.16 11.32
C SER A 258 9.44 7.53 11.27
N GLY A 259 8.92 8.01 12.41
CA GLY A 259 8.32 9.34 12.44
C GLY A 259 9.37 10.42 12.22
N SER A 260 9.01 11.47 11.46
CA SER A 260 9.86 12.65 11.23
C SER A 260 10.28 13.38 12.50
N THR A 261 9.59 13.13 13.62
CA THR A 261 9.84 13.67 14.95
C THR A 261 10.78 12.79 15.79
N GLY A 262 11.34 11.71 15.22
CA GLY A 262 12.24 10.76 15.90
C GLY A 262 11.52 9.66 16.68
N GLN A 263 10.23 9.84 17.01
CA GLN A 263 9.40 8.81 17.64
C GLN A 263 8.62 8.02 16.59
N PRO A 264 8.65 6.66 16.62
CA PRO A 264 7.86 5.84 15.72
C PRO A 264 6.36 6.13 15.82
N LYS A 265 5.64 6.04 14.69
CA LYS A 265 4.19 6.25 14.63
C LYS A 265 3.49 5.03 14.04
N GLY A 266 2.46 4.53 14.72
CA GLY A 266 1.63 3.44 14.26
C GLY A 266 0.64 3.89 13.18
N VAL A 267 0.70 3.27 12.01
CA VAL A 267 -0.28 3.42 10.94
C VAL A 267 -1.35 2.34 11.13
N MET A 268 -2.58 2.77 11.39
CA MET A 268 -3.74 1.91 11.62
C MET A 268 -4.44 1.61 10.31
N MET A 269 -4.58 0.34 9.95
CA MET A 269 -5.17 -0.07 8.67
C MET A 269 -6.44 -0.89 8.85
N PRO A 270 -7.62 -0.35 8.46
CA PRO A 270 -8.88 -1.07 8.47
C PRO A 270 -8.92 -2.20 7.45
N HIS A 271 -9.76 -3.20 7.71
CA HIS A 271 -10.01 -4.31 6.80
C HIS A 271 -10.53 -3.85 5.42
N SER A 272 -11.39 -2.85 5.35
CA SER A 272 -12.04 -2.37 4.13
C SER A 272 -11.04 -1.83 3.11
N VAL A 273 -10.08 -1.02 3.57
CA VAL A 273 -8.99 -0.47 2.75
C VAL A 273 -8.12 -1.60 2.17
N LEU A 274 -7.78 -2.57 3.02
CA LEU A 274 -6.94 -3.68 2.62
C LEU A 274 -7.69 -4.64 1.68
N ASN A 275 -8.96 -4.95 1.96
CA ASN A 275 -9.78 -5.78 1.09
C ASN A 275 -9.94 -5.14 -0.30
N ASN A 276 -10.12 -3.82 -0.38
CA ASN A 276 -10.10 -3.09 -1.66
C ASN A 276 -8.79 -3.30 -2.41
N LEU A 277 -7.64 -3.10 -1.75
CA LEU A 277 -6.32 -3.30 -2.33
C LEU A 277 -6.13 -4.73 -2.86
N ILE A 278 -6.43 -5.74 -2.04
CA ILE A 278 -6.25 -7.15 -2.41
C ILE A 278 -7.17 -7.54 -3.58
N ARG A 279 -8.43 -7.12 -3.55
CA ARG A 279 -9.39 -7.39 -4.64
C ARG A 279 -8.96 -6.70 -5.93
N TRP A 280 -8.47 -5.47 -5.85
CA TRP A 280 -7.93 -4.74 -6.99
C TRP A 280 -6.69 -5.41 -7.57
N GLN A 281 -5.71 -5.80 -6.74
CA GLN A 281 -4.49 -6.49 -7.19
C GLN A 281 -4.77 -7.83 -7.87
N ASN A 282 -5.75 -8.56 -7.37
CA ASN A 282 -6.19 -9.85 -7.91
C ASN A 282 -7.21 -9.69 -9.06
N SER A 283 -7.60 -8.46 -9.41
CA SER A 283 -8.48 -8.22 -10.54
C SER A 283 -7.71 -8.25 -11.86
N VAL A 284 -8.39 -8.71 -12.92
CA VAL A 284 -7.88 -8.72 -14.30
C VAL A 284 -7.57 -7.32 -14.85
N GLN A 285 -8.03 -6.26 -14.18
CA GLN A 285 -7.77 -4.88 -14.58
C GLN A 285 -6.34 -4.43 -14.25
N TRP A 286 -5.76 -4.96 -13.16
CA TRP A 286 -4.42 -4.57 -12.73
C TRP A 286 -3.31 -5.40 -13.39
N HIS A 287 -3.51 -6.72 -13.51
CA HIS A 287 -2.55 -7.59 -14.19
C HIS A 287 -3.18 -8.26 -15.41
N ALA A 288 -2.47 -8.23 -16.55
CA ALA A 288 -2.76 -9.11 -17.68
C ALA A 288 -2.74 -10.60 -17.29
N HIS A 289 -2.06 -10.94 -16.18
CA HIS A 289 -1.98 -12.25 -15.56
C HIS A 289 -2.23 -12.13 -14.05
N PRO A 290 -3.49 -12.16 -13.56
CA PRO A 290 -3.77 -12.21 -12.13
C PRO A 290 -3.16 -13.48 -11.52
N ILE A 291 -2.82 -13.44 -10.23
CA ILE A 291 -2.32 -14.61 -9.49
C ILE A 291 -3.33 -15.75 -9.65
N ALA A 292 -2.93 -16.81 -10.33
CA ALA A 292 -3.74 -18.00 -10.50
C ALA A 292 -3.59 -18.92 -9.29
N ALA A 293 -4.55 -19.83 -9.12
CA ALA A 293 -4.43 -20.86 -8.10
C ALA A 293 -3.16 -21.69 -8.34
N GLY A 294 -2.31 -21.79 -7.33
CA GLY A 294 -1.01 -22.49 -7.40
C GLY A 294 0.17 -21.65 -7.89
N ASP A 295 -0.05 -20.38 -8.29
CA ASP A 295 1.07 -19.46 -8.51
C ASP A 295 1.81 -19.22 -7.21
N LYS A 296 3.13 -19.09 -7.32
CA LYS A 296 4.02 -18.98 -6.17
C LYS A 296 4.42 -17.52 -5.96
N THR A 297 4.36 -17.08 -4.72
CA THR A 297 4.83 -15.75 -4.32
C THR A 297 5.87 -15.89 -3.23
N LEU A 298 7.05 -15.30 -3.44
CA LEU A 298 8.07 -15.22 -2.40
C LEU A 298 7.64 -14.19 -1.36
N GLN A 299 7.55 -14.60 -0.10
CA GLN A 299 7.33 -13.69 1.02
C GLN A 299 8.69 -13.11 1.43
N PHE A 300 9.03 -11.96 0.85
CA PHE A 300 10.32 -11.32 1.03
C PHE A 300 10.27 -10.19 2.06
N ALA A 301 9.29 -9.30 2.02
CA ALA A 301 9.22 -8.15 2.92
C ALA A 301 9.15 -8.58 4.40
N SER A 302 9.75 -7.82 5.33
CA SER A 302 9.56 -8.08 6.77
C SER A 302 8.13 -7.78 7.16
N LEU A 303 7.57 -8.50 8.14
CA LEU A 303 6.21 -8.30 8.65
C LEU A 303 5.96 -6.85 9.14
N ASN A 304 7.05 -6.12 9.42
CA ASN A 304 7.04 -4.71 9.83
C ASN A 304 6.85 -3.72 8.66
N PHE A 305 6.79 -4.21 7.41
CA PHE A 305 6.52 -3.41 6.22
C PHE A 305 5.19 -3.82 5.58
N ASP A 306 4.43 -2.84 5.12
CA ASP A 306 3.12 -3.03 4.49
C ASP A 306 3.15 -3.94 3.25
N VAL A 307 4.25 -3.97 2.52
CA VAL A 307 4.46 -4.91 1.40
C VAL A 307 4.30 -6.37 1.82
N SER A 308 4.66 -6.76 3.04
CA SER A 308 4.47 -8.15 3.49
C SER A 308 3.00 -8.53 3.55
N PHE A 309 2.13 -7.58 3.89
CA PHE A 309 0.68 -7.81 3.89
C PHE A 309 0.20 -8.12 2.47
N GLN A 310 0.68 -7.38 1.46
CA GLN A 310 0.33 -7.64 0.06
C GLN A 310 0.83 -9.01 -0.40
N GLU A 311 2.09 -9.35 -0.11
CA GLU A 311 2.66 -10.66 -0.43
C GLU A 311 1.85 -11.81 0.20
N ILE A 312 1.42 -11.66 1.45
CA ILE A 312 0.65 -12.70 2.15
C ILE A 312 -0.77 -12.78 1.60
N PHE A 313 -1.52 -11.68 1.62
CA PHE A 313 -2.96 -11.73 1.40
C PHE A 313 -3.35 -11.73 -0.08
N SER A 314 -2.57 -11.14 -1.00
CA SER A 314 -2.89 -11.22 -2.43
C SER A 314 -2.73 -12.65 -2.93
N THR A 315 -1.67 -13.33 -2.49
CA THR A 315 -1.42 -14.74 -2.78
C THR A 315 -2.45 -15.65 -2.14
N LEU A 316 -2.67 -15.52 -0.83
CA LEU A 316 -3.60 -16.41 -0.12
C LEU A 316 -5.06 -16.18 -0.52
N ALA A 317 -5.48 -14.96 -0.83
CA ALA A 317 -6.83 -14.67 -1.31
C ALA A 317 -7.10 -15.20 -2.73
N ALA A 318 -6.07 -15.36 -3.56
CA ALA A 318 -6.16 -15.94 -4.89
C ALA A 318 -6.06 -17.49 -4.89
N GLY A 319 -5.64 -18.09 -3.77
CA GLY A 319 -5.35 -19.51 -3.68
C GLY A 319 -3.97 -19.89 -4.24
N GLY A 320 -3.03 -18.94 -4.25
CA GLY A 320 -1.62 -19.18 -4.57
C GLY A 320 -0.88 -19.88 -3.44
N GLU A 321 0.42 -20.07 -3.63
CA GLU A 321 1.33 -20.66 -2.65
C GLU A 321 2.35 -19.61 -2.19
N LEU A 322 2.38 -19.34 -0.89
CA LEU A 322 3.33 -18.43 -0.26
C LEU A 322 4.62 -19.18 0.09
N LEU A 323 5.73 -18.78 -0.53
CA LEU A 323 7.06 -19.32 -0.26
C LEU A 323 7.73 -18.48 0.82
N LEU A 324 7.95 -19.06 1.99
CA LEU A 324 8.72 -18.44 3.05
C LEU A 324 10.21 -18.79 2.89
N ILE A 325 11.05 -17.82 3.22
CA ILE A 325 12.51 -17.98 3.30
C ILE A 325 12.98 -17.69 4.71
N GLU A 326 14.13 -18.26 5.07
CA GLU A 326 14.80 -17.88 6.30
C GLU A 326 15.22 -16.40 6.26
N GLU A 327 15.27 -15.78 7.44
CA GLU A 327 15.68 -14.39 7.59
C GLU A 327 17.14 -14.17 7.16
N SER A 328 18.01 -15.17 7.37
CA SER A 328 19.40 -15.20 6.89
C SER A 328 19.47 -15.08 5.36
N LEU A 329 18.71 -15.91 4.65
CA LEU A 329 18.67 -15.94 3.19
C LEU A 329 18.14 -14.62 2.61
N ARG A 330 17.16 -13.99 3.26
CA ARG A 330 16.62 -12.68 2.86
C ARG A 330 17.68 -11.58 2.85
N GLN A 331 18.62 -11.63 3.80
CA GLN A 331 19.69 -10.64 3.95
C GLN A 331 20.87 -10.89 3.00
N GLU A 332 20.87 -12.00 2.27
CA GLU A 332 21.88 -12.36 1.28
C GLU A 332 21.28 -12.51 -0.13
N PRO A 333 21.08 -11.41 -0.88
CA PRO A 333 20.37 -11.44 -2.16
C PRO A 333 20.99 -12.40 -3.21
N ALA A 334 22.31 -12.61 -3.17
CA ALA A 334 22.98 -13.53 -4.09
C ALA A 334 22.55 -14.98 -3.86
N SER A 335 22.27 -15.36 -2.62
CA SER A 335 21.87 -16.72 -2.22
C SER A 335 20.46 -17.06 -2.73
N LEU A 336 19.58 -16.05 -2.94
CA LEU A 336 18.24 -16.24 -3.52
C LEU A 336 18.27 -16.74 -4.98
N LEU A 337 19.33 -16.42 -5.73
CA LEU A 337 19.49 -16.89 -7.11
C LEU A 337 19.96 -18.36 -7.19
N LEU A 338 20.40 -18.92 -6.06
CA LEU A 338 20.98 -20.26 -5.97
C LEU A 338 20.02 -21.27 -5.34
N THR A 339 18.93 -20.81 -4.72
CA THR A 339 17.86 -21.65 -4.19
C THR A 339 16.90 -22.06 -5.30
N ASN A 340 16.83 -23.37 -5.56
CA ASN A 340 15.89 -24.01 -6.50
C ASN A 340 14.50 -24.20 -5.90
#